data_AF-A0A538AUR0-F1
#
_entry.id   AF-A0A538AUR0-F1
#
_cell.length_a   1.000
_cell.length_b   1.000
_cell.length_c   1.000
_cell.angle_alpha   90.00
_cell.angle_beta   90.00
_cell.angle_gamma   90.00
#
_symmetry.space_group_name_H-M   'P 1'
#
loop_
_entity.id
_entity.type
_entity.pdbx_description
1 polymer ?
#
loop_
_entity_poly.entity_id
_entity_poly.type
_entity_poly.pdbx_seq_one_letter_code
_entity_poly.pdbx_strand_id
1 'polypeptide(L)'
;MTVAQPKQAAGITWRHLLRYAAIADLLVMAIVGIAVRDKEALAFAAAILVGILFLRIRSGIAGVIMIGVLSLDAAVFMLPAAASNSTHRGRFVDLLIPLSLAVISVSGALAAVGSVFRHRLPETSGRAAAVVLQATIAVFIVALIAGTISQRTSRAEVARAGDITVEMRNTAFLQKTLSAQGGSLSVAVSNHDLFWHTFTIDALHVNVDVPIGANRRVTFNAPPGRYEFYCRVPGHRAAGMHGILTVS
;
A
#
# COMPACT_ATOMS: atom_id res chain seq x y z
N MET A 1 23.76 53.21 7.42
CA MET A 1 23.92 51.75 7.58
C MET A 1 22.54 51.12 7.57
N THR A 2 22.08 50.65 6.42
CA THR A 2 20.85 49.88 6.28
C THR A 2 21.16 48.44 6.65
N VAL A 3 20.72 48.00 7.83
CA VAL A 3 20.82 46.60 8.24
C VAL A 3 19.92 45.80 7.30
N ALA A 4 20.54 45.03 6.40
CA ALA A 4 19.82 44.08 5.57
C ALA A 4 19.16 43.04 6.50
N GLN A 5 17.83 43.05 6.54
CA GLN A 5 17.05 42.00 7.18
C GLN A 5 17.46 40.65 6.55
N PRO A 6 17.82 39.63 7.36
CA PRO A 6 18.14 38.33 6.81
C PRO A 6 16.91 37.82 6.05
N LYS A 7 17.07 37.48 4.77
CA LYS A 7 16.04 36.79 3.98
C LYS A 7 15.64 35.54 4.77
N GLN A 8 14.44 35.54 5.37
CA GLN A 8 13.89 34.33 5.98
C GLN A 8 13.94 33.23 4.92
N ALA A 9 14.60 32.12 5.22
CA ALA A 9 14.60 30.96 4.34
C ALA A 9 13.15 30.60 4.02
N ALA A 10 12.81 30.44 2.74
CA ALA A 10 11.45 30.14 2.32
C ALA A 10 10.99 28.83 2.98
N GLY A 11 10.16 28.93 4.01
CA GLY A 11 9.66 27.78 4.76
C GLY A 11 8.71 26.91 3.95
N ILE A 12 8.63 25.62 4.30
CA ILE A 12 7.63 24.72 3.71
C ILE A 12 6.21 25.17 4.09
N THR A 13 5.29 25.19 3.12
CA THR A 13 3.87 25.50 3.35
C THR A 13 3.03 24.23 3.23
N TRP A 14 1.77 24.26 3.65
CA TRP A 14 0.85 23.14 3.44
C TRP A 14 0.70 22.76 1.96
N ARG A 15 0.67 23.74 1.05
CA ARG A 15 0.62 23.47 -0.40
C ARG A 15 1.90 22.86 -0.93
N HIS A 16 3.06 23.27 -0.39
CA HIS A 16 4.34 22.63 -0.73
C HIS A 16 4.34 21.17 -0.27
N LEU A 17 3.97 20.91 0.99
CA LEU A 17 3.93 19.56 1.55
C LEU A 17 2.95 18.65 0.78
N LEU A 18 1.74 19.14 0.52
CA LEU A 18 0.73 18.41 -0.27
C LEU A 18 1.25 18.04 -1.66
N ARG A 19 1.89 18.99 -2.35
CA ARG A 19 2.45 18.76 -3.68
C ARG A 19 3.61 17.76 -3.65
N TYR A 20 4.49 17.86 -2.66
CA TYR A 20 5.61 16.92 -2.52
C TYR A 20 5.13 15.51 -2.20
N ALA A 21 4.16 15.37 -1.27
CA ALA A 21 3.54 14.08 -0.96
C ALA A 21 2.86 13.49 -2.20
N ALA A 22 2.06 14.28 -2.92
CA ALA A 22 1.39 13.82 -4.15
C ALA A 22 2.38 13.40 -5.24
N ILE A 23 3.47 14.13 -5.44
CA ILE A 23 4.51 13.74 -6.41
C ILE A 23 5.20 12.46 -5.96
N ALA A 24 5.51 12.30 -4.67
CA ALA A 24 6.13 11.10 -4.16
C ALA A 24 5.21 9.87 -4.31
N ASP A 25 3.93 9.98 -3.94
CA ASP A 25 2.93 8.92 -4.15
C ASP A 25 2.78 8.59 -5.64
N LEU A 26 2.67 9.60 -6.51
CA LEU A 26 2.63 9.42 -7.96
C LEU A 26 3.83 8.63 -8.47
N LEU A 27 5.05 9.02 -8.06
CA LEU A 27 6.27 8.36 -8.53
C LEU A 27 6.34 6.92 -8.04
N VAL A 28 6.08 6.65 -6.76
CA VAL A 28 6.09 5.29 -6.22
C VAL A 28 5.05 4.42 -6.91
N MET A 29 3.80 4.89 -6.99
CA MET A 29 2.70 4.16 -7.66
C MET A 29 2.99 3.90 -9.14
N ALA A 30 3.49 4.89 -9.87
CA ALA A 30 3.82 4.73 -11.29
C ALA A 30 5.00 3.78 -11.50
N ILE A 31 6.11 3.96 -10.77
CA ILE A 31 7.32 3.16 -10.94
C ILE A 31 7.05 1.70 -10.55
N VAL A 32 6.47 1.47 -9.37
CA VAL A 32 6.19 0.13 -8.90
C VAL A 32 5.07 -0.51 -9.71
N GLY A 33 4.00 0.23 -10.03
CA GLY A 33 2.91 -0.24 -10.88
C GLY A 33 3.38 -0.68 -12.28
N ILE A 34 4.30 0.06 -12.91
CA ILE A 34 4.95 -0.35 -14.17
C ILE A 34 5.77 -1.63 -13.95
N ALA A 35 6.60 -1.67 -12.89
CA ALA A 35 7.50 -2.79 -12.63
C ALA A 35 6.75 -4.11 -12.40
N VAL A 36 5.63 -4.07 -11.69
CA VAL A 36 4.83 -5.27 -11.32
C VAL A 36 3.62 -5.50 -12.25
N ARG A 37 3.39 -4.59 -13.20
CA ARG A 37 2.25 -4.61 -14.15
C ARG A 37 0.90 -4.59 -13.44
N ASP A 38 0.80 -3.77 -12.41
CA ASP A 38 -0.42 -3.52 -11.65
C ASP A 38 -1.18 -2.35 -12.28
N LYS A 39 -2.35 -2.65 -12.87
CA LYS A 39 -3.19 -1.68 -13.56
C LYS A 39 -3.92 -0.75 -12.60
N GLU A 40 -4.24 -1.22 -11.41
CA GLU A 40 -4.94 -0.45 -10.39
C GLU A 40 -3.98 0.63 -9.86
N ALA A 41 -2.71 0.29 -9.66
CA ALA A 41 -1.67 1.25 -9.26
C ALA A 41 -1.48 2.35 -10.31
N LEU A 42 -1.49 1.98 -11.60
CA LEU A 42 -1.37 2.93 -12.69
C LEU A 42 -2.60 3.83 -12.84
N ALA A 43 -3.80 3.30 -12.62
CA ALA A 43 -5.02 4.11 -12.58
C ALA A 43 -4.98 5.12 -11.42
N PHE A 44 -4.51 4.69 -10.25
CA PHE A 44 -4.33 5.55 -9.09
C PHE A 44 -3.28 6.64 -9.34
N ALA A 45 -2.13 6.28 -9.92
CA ALA A 45 -1.10 7.23 -10.35
C ALA A 45 -1.67 8.29 -11.33
N ALA A 46 -2.45 7.87 -12.32
CA ALA A 46 -3.10 8.80 -13.24
C ALA A 46 -4.07 9.76 -12.51
N ALA A 47 -4.84 9.27 -11.54
CA ALA A 47 -5.72 10.09 -10.73
C ALA A 47 -4.94 11.13 -9.89
N ILE A 48 -3.83 10.74 -9.27
CA ILE A 48 -2.95 11.68 -8.55
C ILE A 48 -2.41 12.75 -9.51
N LEU A 49 -1.98 12.38 -10.72
CA LEU A 49 -1.51 13.32 -11.72
C LEU A 49 -2.59 14.35 -12.09
N VAL A 50 -3.83 13.91 -12.29
CA VAL A 50 -4.98 14.81 -12.53
C VAL A 50 -5.18 15.75 -11.33
N GLY A 51 -5.09 15.24 -10.10
CA GLY A 51 -5.15 16.05 -8.88
C GLY A 51 -4.06 17.14 -8.85
N ILE A 52 -2.82 16.81 -9.22
CA ILE A 52 -1.71 17.75 -9.32
C ILE A 52 -1.96 18.81 -10.40
N LEU A 53 -2.52 18.43 -11.55
CA LEU A 53 -2.89 19.38 -12.59
C LEU A 53 -4.00 20.33 -12.11
N PHE A 54 -4.98 19.81 -11.36
CA PHE A 54 -6.06 20.61 -10.79
C PHE A 54 -5.60 21.59 -9.70
N LEU A 55 -4.42 21.39 -9.09
CA LEU A 55 -3.82 22.41 -8.22
C LEU A 55 -3.50 23.70 -8.97
N ARG A 56 -3.33 23.66 -10.31
CA ARG A 56 -3.02 24.83 -11.14
C ARG A 56 -4.27 25.56 -11.66
N ILE A 57 -5.46 25.01 -11.46
CA ILE A 57 -6.70 25.54 -12.02
C ILE A 57 -7.46 26.36 -10.95
N ARG A 58 -7.83 27.60 -11.29
CA ARG A 58 -8.53 28.54 -10.40
C ARG A 58 -7.84 28.65 -9.03
N SER A 59 -8.56 28.39 -7.93
CA SER A 59 -8.04 28.42 -6.55
C SER A 59 -7.23 27.17 -6.17
N GLY A 60 -7.18 26.16 -7.05
CA GLY A 60 -6.56 24.87 -6.81
C GLY A 60 -7.29 23.99 -5.78
N ILE A 61 -8.46 24.41 -5.27
CA ILE A 61 -9.18 23.69 -4.20
C ILE A 61 -9.63 22.29 -4.65
N ALA A 62 -10.05 22.15 -5.92
CA ALA A 62 -10.43 20.87 -6.49
C ALA A 62 -9.25 19.88 -6.45
N GLY A 63 -8.03 20.34 -6.79
CA GLY A 63 -6.82 19.53 -6.67
C GLY A 63 -6.48 19.18 -5.22
N VAL A 64 -6.68 20.11 -4.28
CA VAL A 64 -6.46 19.84 -2.85
C VAL A 64 -7.40 18.76 -2.33
N ILE A 65 -8.69 18.84 -2.67
CA ILE A 65 -9.69 17.85 -2.26
C ILE A 65 -9.38 16.50 -2.89
N MET A 66 -9.13 16.47 -4.20
CA MET A 66 -8.85 15.23 -4.94
C MET A 66 -7.60 14.52 -4.39
N ILE A 67 -6.48 15.23 -4.24
CA ILE A 67 -5.26 14.66 -3.65
C ILE A 67 -5.51 14.24 -2.20
N GLY A 68 -6.22 15.04 -1.40
CA GLY A 68 -6.52 14.71 -0.02
C GLY A 68 -7.32 13.42 0.13
N VAL A 69 -8.34 13.20 -0.74
CA VAL A 69 -9.13 11.97 -0.76
C VAL A 69 -8.27 10.78 -1.19
N LEU A 70 -7.48 10.91 -2.26
CA LEU A 70 -6.59 9.84 -2.72
C LEU A 70 -5.54 9.49 -1.65
N SER A 71 -4.92 10.50 -1.02
CA SER A 71 -3.98 10.26 0.07
C SER A 71 -4.64 9.62 1.30
N LEU A 72 -5.89 9.96 1.62
CA LEU A 72 -6.60 9.28 2.71
C LEU A 72 -6.89 7.83 2.36
N ASP A 73 -7.38 7.56 1.15
CA ASP A 73 -7.65 6.21 0.64
C ASP A 73 -6.38 5.34 0.67
N ALA A 74 -5.29 5.84 0.09
CA ALA A 74 -3.99 5.16 0.13
C ALA A 74 -3.52 4.92 1.58
N ALA A 75 -3.64 5.89 2.48
CA ALA A 75 -3.27 5.69 3.88
C ALA A 75 -4.10 4.59 4.56
N VAL A 76 -5.41 4.51 4.29
CA VAL A 76 -6.32 3.50 4.84
C VAL A 76 -5.91 2.08 4.46
N PHE A 77 -5.39 1.86 3.25
CA PHE A 77 -4.98 0.52 2.81
C PHE A 77 -3.49 0.22 3.08
N MET A 78 -2.62 1.22 2.99
CA MET A 78 -1.18 1.04 3.15
C MET A 78 -0.77 0.87 4.61
N LEU A 79 -1.44 1.56 5.55
CA LEU A 79 -1.13 1.44 6.99
C LEU A 79 -1.39 0.03 7.52
N PRO A 80 -2.57 -0.59 7.32
CA PRO A 80 -2.80 -1.96 7.76
C PRO A 80 -1.94 -2.96 6.99
N ALA A 81 -1.56 -2.66 5.74
CA ALA A 81 -0.68 -3.53 4.97
C ALA A 81 0.74 -3.52 5.55
N ALA A 82 1.27 -2.34 5.86
CA ALA A 82 2.56 -2.19 6.54
C ALA A 82 2.53 -2.85 7.93
N ALA A 83 1.46 -2.65 8.71
CA ALA A 83 1.29 -3.29 10.00
C ALA A 83 1.26 -4.82 9.88
N SER A 84 0.43 -5.36 8.97
CA SER A 84 0.36 -6.79 8.70
C SER A 84 1.71 -7.35 8.26
N ASN A 85 2.40 -6.70 7.31
CA ASN A 85 3.70 -7.15 6.84
C ASN A 85 4.81 -7.01 7.90
N SER A 86 4.64 -6.15 8.92
CA SER A 86 5.57 -6.05 10.04
C SER A 86 5.44 -7.18 11.05
N THR A 87 4.25 -7.77 11.17
CA THR A 87 3.98 -8.88 12.10
C THR A 87 4.14 -10.25 11.44
N HIS A 88 4.08 -10.31 10.11
CA HIS A 88 4.26 -11.54 9.33
C HIS A 88 5.68 -11.67 8.79
N ARG A 89 6.09 -12.90 8.56
CA ARG A 89 7.49 -13.24 8.27
C ARG A 89 7.79 -13.10 6.77
N GLY A 90 7.73 -11.88 6.23
CA GLY A 90 7.98 -11.57 4.82
C GLY A 90 9.42 -11.12 4.52
N ARG A 91 9.70 -10.72 3.27
CA ARG A 91 10.98 -10.07 2.92
C ARG A 91 10.98 -8.62 3.38
N PHE A 92 12.16 -8.09 3.73
CA PHE A 92 12.66 -6.77 3.33
C PHE A 92 11.62 -5.76 2.80
N VAL A 93 11.52 -5.92 1.49
CA VAL A 93 10.85 -5.07 0.54
C VAL A 93 9.33 -5.11 0.71
N ASP A 94 8.78 -6.19 1.24
CA ASP A 94 7.34 -6.37 1.46
C ASP A 94 6.81 -5.37 2.51
N LEU A 95 7.66 -4.90 3.43
CA LEU A 95 7.33 -3.82 4.37
C LEU A 95 7.61 -2.43 3.80
N LEU A 96 8.70 -2.27 3.04
CA LEU A 96 9.19 -0.96 2.62
C LEU A 96 8.18 -0.17 1.78
N ILE A 97 7.59 -0.82 0.79
CA ILE A 97 6.67 -0.17 -0.14
C ILE A 97 5.40 0.32 0.56
N PRO A 98 4.63 -0.54 1.26
CA PRO A 98 3.43 -0.08 1.96
C PRO A 98 3.76 0.90 3.09
N LEU A 99 4.90 0.76 3.80
CA LEU A 99 5.30 1.73 4.81
C LEU A 99 5.58 3.12 4.21
N SER A 100 6.30 3.17 3.08
CA SER A 100 6.61 4.43 2.40
C SER A 100 5.35 5.13 1.95
N LEU A 101 4.48 4.41 1.23
CA LEU A 101 3.19 4.93 0.76
C LEU A 101 2.30 5.37 1.92
N ALA A 102 2.21 4.57 3.00
CA ALA A 102 1.44 4.93 4.18
C ALA A 102 1.88 6.27 4.79
N VAL A 103 3.18 6.45 5.00
CA VAL A 103 3.72 7.65 5.65
C VAL A 103 3.60 8.88 4.74
N ILE A 104 3.86 8.74 3.44
CA ILE A 104 3.67 9.81 2.45
C ILE A 104 2.18 10.21 2.37
N SER A 105 1.29 9.24 2.26
CA SER A 105 -0.15 9.44 2.14
C SER A 105 -0.77 10.06 3.40
N VAL A 106 -0.36 9.66 4.60
CA VAL A 106 -0.77 10.35 5.85
C VAL A 106 -0.33 11.82 5.83
N SER A 107 0.91 12.08 5.40
CA SER A 107 1.43 13.45 5.26
C SER A 107 0.62 14.27 4.24
N GLY A 108 0.28 13.67 3.10
CA GLY A 108 -0.57 14.26 2.06
C GLY A 108 -1.98 14.59 2.55
N ALA A 109 -2.63 13.68 3.26
CA ALA A 109 -3.97 13.89 3.84
C ALA A 109 -3.96 15.05 4.86
N LEU A 110 -2.98 15.07 5.78
CA LEU A 110 -2.80 16.16 6.74
C LEU A 110 -2.52 17.49 6.03
N ALA A 111 -1.71 17.47 4.97
CA ALA A 111 -1.41 18.66 4.18
C ALA A 111 -2.62 19.19 3.40
N ALA A 112 -3.52 18.32 2.96
CA ALA A 112 -4.77 18.71 2.33
C ALA A 112 -5.68 19.44 3.33
N VAL A 113 -5.85 18.87 4.53
CA VAL A 113 -6.58 19.51 5.64
C VAL A 113 -5.97 20.87 5.98
N GLY A 114 -4.65 20.93 6.16
CA GLY A 114 -3.94 22.18 6.43
C GLY A 114 -4.12 23.23 5.32
N SER A 115 -4.13 22.80 4.05
CA SER A 115 -4.36 23.66 2.89
C SER A 115 -5.78 24.24 2.83
N VAL A 116 -6.79 23.51 3.32
CA VAL A 116 -8.18 23.97 3.37
C VAL A 116 -8.42 24.89 4.58
N PHE A 117 -8.03 24.48 5.78
CA PHE A 117 -8.46 25.16 7.01
C PHE A 117 -7.52 26.27 7.49
N ARG A 118 -6.22 26.22 7.15
CA ARG A 118 -5.24 27.19 7.64
C ARG A 118 -4.78 28.22 6.60
N HIS A 119 -5.47 28.32 5.46
CA HIS A 119 -5.17 29.33 4.44
C HIS A 119 -5.29 30.79 4.94
N ARG A 120 -6.01 31.03 6.05
CA ARG A 120 -6.24 32.35 6.65
C ARG A 120 -5.30 32.72 7.80
N LEU A 121 -4.35 31.84 8.18
CA LEU A 121 -3.41 32.05 9.30
C LEU A 121 -1.95 31.90 8.82
N PRO A 122 -1.39 32.92 8.14
CA PRO A 122 -0.12 32.79 7.42
C PRO A 122 1.09 32.51 8.33
N GLU A 123 1.17 33.20 9.46
CA GLU A 123 2.34 33.22 10.37
C GLU A 123 2.67 31.85 11.02
N THR A 124 1.65 31.02 11.29
CA THR A 124 1.83 29.69 11.95
C THR A 124 1.73 28.51 10.97
N SER A 125 1.30 28.77 9.74
CA SER A 125 1.05 27.72 8.72
C SER A 125 2.32 26.98 8.31
N GLY A 126 3.45 27.69 8.17
CA GLY A 126 4.72 27.10 7.73
C GLY A 126 5.39 26.23 8.78
N ARG A 127 5.33 26.63 10.06
CA ARG A 127 5.88 25.83 11.17
C ARG A 127 5.15 24.50 11.32
N ALA A 128 3.81 24.51 11.23
CA ALA A 128 3.02 23.30 11.34
C ALA A 128 3.29 22.32 10.19
N ALA A 129 3.37 22.81 8.94
CA ALA A 129 3.75 21.98 7.80
C ALA A 129 5.17 21.40 7.95
N ALA A 130 6.12 22.19 8.48
CA ALA A 130 7.47 21.71 8.77
C ALA A 130 7.46 20.59 9.82
N VAL A 131 6.71 20.75 10.91
CA VAL A 131 6.57 19.72 11.95
C VAL A 131 5.99 18.42 11.37
N VAL A 132 4.96 18.50 10.53
CA VAL A 132 4.39 17.31 9.87
C VAL A 132 5.43 16.63 8.98
N LEU A 133 6.19 17.40 8.17
CA LEU A 133 7.26 16.82 7.35
C LEU A 133 8.34 16.13 8.21
N GLN A 134 8.82 16.78 9.28
CA GLN A 134 9.83 16.19 10.15
C GLN A 134 9.31 14.94 10.86
N ALA A 135 8.07 14.96 11.34
CA ALA A 135 7.41 13.80 11.93
C ALA A 135 7.27 12.66 10.92
N THR A 136 6.91 12.97 9.67
CA THR A 136 6.83 12.01 8.55
C THR A 136 8.17 11.29 8.36
N ILE A 137 9.26 12.06 8.27
CA ILE A 137 10.62 11.52 8.10
C ILE A 137 11.05 10.70 9.32
N ALA A 138 10.82 11.21 10.53
CA ALA A 138 11.18 10.53 11.77
C ALA A 138 10.43 9.21 11.93
N VAL A 139 9.11 9.19 11.69
CA VAL A 139 8.30 7.97 11.74
C VAL A 139 8.77 6.95 10.71
N PHE A 140 9.06 7.39 9.48
CA PHE A 140 9.59 6.49 8.45
C PHE A 140 10.92 5.86 8.88
N ILE A 141 11.87 6.66 9.37
CA ILE A 141 13.18 6.17 9.83
C ILE A 141 13.02 5.20 11.01
N VAL A 142 12.19 5.53 12.00
CA VAL A 142 11.96 4.67 13.17
C VAL A 142 11.33 3.34 12.75
N ALA A 143 10.30 3.37 11.92
CA ALA A 143 9.63 2.17 11.41
C ALA A 143 10.57 1.34 10.53
N LEU A 144 11.43 1.97 9.73
CA LEU A 144 12.45 1.32 8.92
C LEU A 144 13.47 0.59 9.79
N ILE A 145 14.01 1.26 10.82
CA ILE A 145 14.96 0.66 11.77
C ILE A 145 14.31 -0.52 12.50
N ALA A 146 13.10 -0.33 13.05
CA ALA A 146 12.35 -1.40 13.72
C ALA A 146 12.14 -2.61 12.78
N GLY A 147 11.74 -2.37 11.53
CA GLY A 147 11.58 -3.41 10.52
C GLY A 147 12.86 -4.17 10.23
N THR A 148 14.00 -3.48 10.09
CA THR A 148 15.30 -4.15 9.87
C THR A 148 15.74 -5.03 11.03
N ILE A 149 15.47 -4.61 12.28
CA ILE A 149 15.80 -5.39 13.48
C ILE A 149 14.94 -6.65 13.53
N SER A 150 13.62 -6.52 13.34
CA SER A 150 12.67 -7.64 13.38
C SER A 150 12.96 -8.73 12.34
N GLN A 151 13.55 -8.39 11.20
CA GLN A 151 13.85 -9.37 10.16
C GLN A 151 15.08 -10.23 10.42
N ARG A 152 16.07 -9.72 11.17
CA ARG A 152 17.27 -10.51 11.50
C ARG A 152 16.97 -11.70 12.40
N THR A 153 15.86 -11.64 13.13
CA THR A 153 15.47 -12.65 14.13
C THR A 153 14.40 -13.62 13.61
N SER A 154 13.92 -13.44 12.37
CA SER A 154 12.74 -14.14 11.85
C SER A 154 13.08 -15.10 10.69
N ARG A 155 12.58 -16.34 10.74
CA ARG A 155 12.64 -17.29 9.61
C ARG A 155 11.47 -17.02 8.66
N ALA A 156 11.74 -16.68 7.41
CA ALA A 156 10.70 -16.19 6.49
C ALA A 156 9.62 -17.24 6.15
N GLU A 157 8.36 -16.81 6.08
CA GLU A 157 7.18 -17.53 5.57
C GLU A 157 7.16 -17.53 4.03
N VAL A 158 8.29 -17.89 3.45
CA VAL A 158 8.44 -18.07 2.00
C VAL A 158 8.00 -19.49 1.65
N ALA A 159 7.60 -19.67 0.39
CA ALA A 159 7.37 -20.98 -0.20
C ALA A 159 8.51 -21.96 0.13
N ARG A 160 8.14 -23.16 0.55
CA ARG A 160 9.03 -24.29 0.81
C ARG A 160 8.90 -25.32 -0.29
N ALA A 161 9.92 -26.17 -0.43
CA ALA A 161 9.84 -27.31 -1.34
C ALA A 161 8.60 -28.17 -0.99
N GLY A 162 7.74 -28.42 -1.99
CA GLY A 162 6.49 -29.16 -1.84
C GLY A 162 5.25 -28.31 -1.55
N ASP A 163 5.39 -26.99 -1.36
CA ASP A 163 4.23 -26.10 -1.28
C ASP A 163 3.59 -25.89 -2.66
N ILE A 164 2.26 -25.81 -2.69
CA ILE A 164 1.52 -25.32 -3.85
C ILE A 164 1.70 -23.81 -3.90
N THR A 165 2.11 -23.27 -5.05
CA THR A 165 2.30 -21.82 -5.22
C THR A 165 1.11 -21.19 -5.94
N VAL A 166 0.64 -20.05 -5.41
CA VAL A 166 -0.43 -19.25 -6.03
C VAL A 166 -0.01 -17.79 -6.04
N GLU A 167 0.14 -17.24 -7.24
CA GLU A 167 0.46 -15.84 -7.44
C GLU A 167 -0.80 -15.04 -7.76
N MET A 168 -0.86 -13.81 -7.25
CA MET A 168 -1.94 -12.86 -7.45
C MET A 168 -1.40 -11.65 -8.20
N ARG A 169 -2.14 -11.22 -9.23
CA ARG A 169 -1.84 -9.98 -9.96
C ARG A 169 -3.12 -9.37 -10.53
N ASN A 170 -3.32 -8.08 -10.29
CA ASN A 170 -4.60 -7.40 -10.46
C ASN A 170 -5.74 -8.24 -9.83
N THR A 171 -6.95 -8.17 -10.38
CA THR A 171 -8.09 -9.02 -9.99
C THR A 171 -7.99 -10.47 -10.52
N ALA A 172 -6.86 -11.15 -10.35
CA ALA A 172 -6.69 -12.54 -10.81
C ALA A 172 -5.69 -13.36 -9.97
N PHE A 173 -6.03 -14.66 -9.81
CA PHE A 173 -5.04 -15.69 -9.51
C PHE A 173 -4.40 -16.16 -10.82
N LEU A 174 -3.07 -16.23 -10.87
CA LEU A 174 -2.35 -16.70 -12.04
C LEU A 174 -2.54 -18.21 -12.24
N GLN A 175 -2.53 -18.97 -11.14
CA GLN A 175 -2.89 -20.38 -11.13
C GLN A 175 -4.38 -20.52 -10.80
N LYS A 176 -5.19 -20.81 -11.81
CA LYS A 176 -6.65 -21.02 -11.64
C LYS A 176 -7.04 -22.47 -11.38
N THR A 177 -6.12 -23.41 -11.61
CA THR A 177 -6.32 -24.83 -11.36
C THR A 177 -5.15 -25.34 -10.55
N LEU A 178 -5.44 -25.91 -9.40
CA LEU A 178 -4.48 -26.50 -8.48
C LEU A 178 -4.82 -27.98 -8.29
N SER A 179 -3.80 -28.82 -8.12
CA SER A 179 -3.96 -30.25 -7.87
C SER A 179 -3.07 -30.68 -6.71
N ALA A 180 -3.59 -31.52 -5.83
CA ALA A 180 -2.85 -32.03 -4.68
C ALA A 180 -3.32 -33.43 -4.26
N GLN A 181 -2.50 -34.14 -3.50
CA GLN A 181 -2.93 -35.38 -2.83
C GLN A 181 -3.67 -35.06 -1.54
N GLY A 182 -4.65 -35.89 -1.16
CA GLY A 182 -5.39 -35.74 0.09
C GLY A 182 -4.51 -35.61 1.34
N GLY A 183 -4.98 -34.84 2.33
CA GLY A 183 -4.33 -34.68 3.63
C GLY A 183 -3.85 -33.25 3.92
N SER A 184 -2.74 -33.13 4.64
CA SER A 184 -2.19 -31.83 5.06
C SER A 184 -1.48 -31.12 3.91
N LEU A 185 -2.14 -30.09 3.35
CA LEU A 185 -1.65 -29.27 2.25
C LEU A 185 -1.03 -27.98 2.76
N SER A 186 -0.01 -27.49 2.05
CA SER A 186 0.54 -26.16 2.26
C SER A 186 0.48 -25.36 0.97
N VAL A 187 -0.08 -24.16 1.06
CA VAL A 187 -0.19 -23.21 -0.05
C VAL A 187 0.61 -21.97 0.30
N ALA A 188 1.57 -21.62 -0.56
CA ALA A 188 2.28 -20.36 -0.52
C ALA A 188 1.61 -19.40 -1.51
N VAL A 189 1.12 -18.28 -1.00
CA VAL A 189 0.42 -17.27 -1.78
C VAL A 189 1.23 -15.97 -1.82
N SER A 190 1.32 -15.37 -3.01
CA SER A 190 2.13 -14.18 -3.26
C SER A 190 1.30 -13.12 -3.97
N ASN A 191 1.16 -11.96 -3.34
CA ASN A 191 0.54 -10.79 -3.93
C ASN A 191 1.61 -9.86 -4.51
N HIS A 192 1.55 -9.62 -5.82
CA HIS A 192 2.48 -8.74 -6.52
C HIS A 192 1.96 -7.33 -6.73
N ASP A 193 0.74 -7.03 -6.30
CA ASP A 193 0.08 -5.76 -6.50
C ASP A 193 0.30 -4.79 -5.32
N LEU A 194 -0.04 -3.53 -5.58
CA LEU A 194 -0.22 -2.47 -4.59
C LEU A 194 -1.64 -2.41 -4.03
N PHE A 195 -2.40 -3.49 -4.19
CA PHE A 195 -3.77 -3.66 -3.72
C PHE A 195 -3.93 -4.93 -2.90
N TRP A 196 -4.99 -4.99 -2.10
CA TRP A 196 -5.26 -6.12 -1.21
C TRP A 196 -5.91 -7.28 -1.92
N HIS A 197 -5.59 -8.50 -1.50
CA HIS A 197 -6.28 -9.72 -1.88
C HIS A 197 -6.48 -10.66 -0.71
N THR A 198 -7.30 -11.69 -0.91
CA THR A 198 -7.38 -12.83 -0.01
C THR A 198 -7.21 -14.14 -0.77
N PHE A 199 -6.75 -15.18 -0.07
CA PHE A 199 -6.90 -16.56 -0.50
C PHE A 199 -7.92 -17.24 0.42
N THR A 200 -9.10 -17.53 -0.12
CA THR A 200 -10.24 -18.03 0.66
C THR A 200 -10.77 -19.31 0.05
N ILE A 201 -10.96 -20.34 0.87
CA ILE A 201 -11.70 -21.58 0.54
C ILE A 201 -12.71 -21.82 1.65
N ASP A 202 -13.97 -21.43 1.42
CA ASP A 202 -15.02 -21.49 2.46
C ASP A 202 -15.27 -22.92 2.94
N ALA A 203 -15.31 -23.89 2.01
CA ALA A 203 -15.55 -25.30 2.29
C ALA A 203 -14.46 -25.95 3.18
N LEU A 204 -13.28 -25.33 3.29
CA LEU A 204 -12.18 -25.79 4.12
C LEU A 204 -11.87 -24.82 5.27
N HIS A 205 -12.71 -23.80 5.49
CA HIS A 205 -12.52 -22.75 6.49
C HIS A 205 -11.16 -22.03 6.39
N VAL A 206 -10.65 -21.88 5.17
CA VAL A 206 -9.41 -21.14 4.89
C VAL A 206 -9.75 -19.71 4.51
N ASN A 207 -9.19 -18.74 5.23
CA ASN A 207 -9.24 -17.34 4.85
C ASN A 207 -7.96 -16.63 5.26
N VAL A 208 -7.16 -16.23 4.27
CA VAL A 208 -5.87 -15.58 4.50
C VAL A 208 -5.85 -14.26 3.78
N ASP A 209 -5.59 -13.19 4.54
CA ASP A 209 -5.33 -11.87 3.97
C ASP A 209 -3.92 -11.84 3.38
N VAL A 210 -3.84 -11.41 2.12
CA VAL A 210 -2.59 -11.27 1.38
C VAL A 210 -2.45 -9.81 0.98
N PRO A 211 -1.98 -8.97 1.91
CA PRO A 211 -1.86 -7.54 1.69
C PRO A 211 -0.82 -7.22 0.61
N ILE A 212 -0.63 -5.92 0.39
CA ILE A 212 0.23 -5.34 -0.63
C ILE A 212 1.65 -5.92 -0.59
N GLY A 213 2.11 -6.46 -1.72
CA GLY A 213 3.43 -7.05 -1.87
C GLY A 213 3.69 -8.30 -0.99
N ALA A 214 2.67 -8.84 -0.34
CA ALA A 214 2.86 -9.80 0.73
C ALA A 214 3.00 -11.24 0.23
N ASN A 215 3.80 -12.01 0.96
CA ASN A 215 3.86 -13.47 0.86
C ASN A 215 3.23 -14.07 2.12
N ARG A 216 2.36 -15.07 1.96
CA ARG A 216 1.77 -15.83 3.07
C ARG A 216 1.89 -17.32 2.79
N ARG A 217 2.03 -18.10 3.84
CA ARG A 217 1.98 -19.57 3.76
C ARG A 217 0.88 -20.07 4.68
N VAL A 218 -0.04 -20.85 4.13
CA VAL A 218 -1.14 -21.45 4.88
C VAL A 218 -1.09 -22.95 4.78
N THR A 219 -1.30 -23.64 5.89
CA THR A 219 -1.38 -25.09 5.96
C THR A 219 -2.78 -25.47 6.44
N PHE A 220 -3.44 -26.37 5.73
CA PHE A 220 -4.79 -26.84 6.03
C PHE A 220 -4.96 -28.28 5.58
N ASN A 221 -5.93 -28.99 6.16
CA ASN A 221 -6.24 -30.36 5.78
C ASN A 221 -7.33 -30.34 4.70
N ALA A 222 -7.15 -31.10 3.62
CA ALA A 222 -8.10 -31.18 2.52
C ALA A 222 -8.37 -32.66 2.16
N PRO A 223 -9.57 -33.17 2.42
CA PRO A 223 -10.01 -34.47 1.91
C PRO A 223 -10.11 -34.47 0.37
N PRO A 224 -10.07 -35.66 -0.28
CA PRO A 224 -10.35 -35.78 -1.71
C PRO A 224 -11.65 -35.07 -2.11
N GLY A 225 -11.60 -34.27 -3.16
CA GLY A 225 -12.71 -33.39 -3.53
C GLY A 225 -12.30 -32.25 -4.46
N ARG A 226 -13.28 -31.40 -4.80
CA ARG A 226 -13.08 -30.18 -5.60
C ARG A 226 -13.55 -28.97 -4.80
N TYR A 227 -12.66 -28.00 -4.63
CA TYR A 227 -12.90 -26.80 -3.82
C TYR A 227 -12.64 -25.54 -4.63
N GLU A 228 -13.54 -24.57 -4.56
CA GLU A 228 -13.29 -23.23 -5.12
C GLU A 228 -12.42 -22.43 -4.14
N PHE A 229 -11.37 -21.82 -4.65
CA PHE A 229 -10.69 -20.73 -3.97
C PHE A 229 -10.99 -19.40 -4.65
N TYR A 230 -11.16 -18.34 -3.88
CA TYR A 230 -11.51 -17.02 -4.43
C TYR A 230 -10.96 -15.87 -3.57
N CYS A 231 -10.97 -14.65 -4.13
CA CYS A 231 -10.67 -13.43 -3.39
C CYS A 231 -11.97 -12.76 -2.90
N ARG A 232 -12.04 -12.45 -1.60
CA ARG A 232 -13.21 -11.87 -0.93
C ARG A 232 -13.34 -10.35 -1.08
N VAL A 233 -12.32 -9.69 -1.60
CA VAL A 233 -12.39 -8.25 -1.84
C VAL A 233 -13.60 -7.94 -2.73
N PRO A 234 -14.49 -7.00 -2.33
CA PRO A 234 -15.72 -6.74 -3.05
C PRO A 234 -15.47 -6.54 -4.55
N GLY A 235 -16.23 -7.29 -5.37
CA GLY A 235 -16.09 -7.26 -6.83
C GLY A 235 -15.03 -8.21 -7.42
N HIS A 236 -13.98 -8.62 -6.69
CA HIS A 236 -12.87 -9.41 -7.27
C HIS A 236 -13.32 -10.79 -7.75
N ARG A 237 -14.10 -11.54 -6.95
CA ARG A 237 -14.66 -12.84 -7.38
C ARG A 237 -15.54 -12.69 -8.63
N ALA A 238 -16.38 -11.66 -8.68
CA ALA A 238 -17.27 -11.36 -9.81
C ALA A 238 -16.47 -10.94 -11.07
N ALA A 239 -15.33 -10.28 -10.88
CA ALA A 239 -14.36 -9.97 -11.93
C ALA A 239 -13.53 -11.18 -12.38
N GLY A 240 -13.74 -12.37 -11.80
CA GLY A 240 -13.09 -13.62 -12.21
C GLY A 240 -11.89 -14.03 -11.36
N MET A 241 -11.69 -13.43 -10.18
CA MET A 241 -10.63 -13.80 -9.24
C MET A 241 -11.03 -15.01 -8.40
N HIS A 242 -11.11 -16.17 -9.06
CA HIS A 242 -11.38 -17.47 -8.46
C HIS A 242 -10.69 -18.60 -9.25
N GLY A 243 -10.57 -19.77 -8.64
CA GLY A 243 -10.02 -20.98 -9.24
C GLY A 243 -10.47 -22.24 -8.50
N ILE A 244 -10.01 -23.40 -8.96
CA ILE A 244 -10.39 -24.72 -8.42
C ILE A 244 -9.16 -25.47 -7.92
N LEU A 245 -9.23 -25.94 -6.68
CA LEU A 245 -8.33 -26.93 -6.10
C LEU A 245 -8.98 -28.31 -6.23
N THR A 246 -8.30 -29.23 -6.91
CA THR A 246 -8.69 -30.65 -6.99
C THR A 246 -7.78 -31.47 -6.10
N VAL A 247 -8.36 -32.26 -5.22
CA VAL A 247 -7.65 -33.12 -4.28
C VAL A 247 -8.01 -34.58 -4.58
N SER A 248 -7.00 -35.41 -4.80
CA SER A 248 -7.13 -36.84 -5.13
C SER A 248 -6.56 -37.74 -4.05
#